data_AF-A0A8K0QKH0-F1
#
_entry.id   AF-A0A8K0QKH0-F1
#
_cell.length_a   1.000
_cell.length_b   1.000
_cell.length_c   1.000
_cell.angle_alpha   90.00
_cell.angle_beta   90.00
_cell.angle_gamma   90.00
#
_symmetry.space_group_name_H-M   'P 1'
#
loop_
_entity.id
_entity.type
_entity.pdbx_description
1 polymer ?
#
loop_
_entity_poly.entity_id
_entity_poly.type
_entity_poly.pdbx_seq_one_letter_code
_entity_poly.pdbx_strand_id
1 'polypeptide(L)'
;MQYIDSVFCEVSRYLPSRCRQRRESAGLYISSAQDLDEASFREIAAERSVTADIDSLIQNQDQFAATFEEEANFCAGSTQIHTHSPTCVKYSLHAKKSGRRPDRCRFKFPLKLVDRTSFTDEGVLQIRRSHPLVNRWNKAMAVGLRHNHDISFIMTQSRSLALIYYLTNYTTKVEDPIWKRVAAAMEYLPVLSNAADASRDRCQGENATASAGVGADAVSNVQKGNKTRQFLMRVANRIFTERPISQVEVIAHLLNYPIEFAYNCNWVFINTTRLYWCILRRWTYLQELSGISAADDEVGETVLVEEYGRRVTLLDAYPYRGPALQRLCLYEYLMLIQVRAKGSRYRPGAQEIPLDPLWPCASEWVQLLRRPDEYGAVSLDRYLSMDFNIDKEDEEAGRHYQR
;
A
#
# COMPACT_ATOMS: atom_id res chain seq x y z
N MET A 1 13.16 -30.97 31.11
CA MET A 1 12.05 -30.23 31.73
C MET A 1 10.94 -30.06 30.69
N GLN A 2 9.74 -30.64 30.87
CA GLN A 2 8.59 -30.38 29.98
C GLN A 2 7.78 -29.23 30.60
N TYR A 3 7.89 -28.02 30.04
CA TYR A 3 7.06 -26.89 30.42
C TYR A 3 5.72 -26.99 29.70
N ILE A 4 4.63 -27.18 30.44
CA ILE A 4 3.27 -27.07 29.90
C ILE A 4 2.74 -25.69 30.25
N ASP A 5 2.32 -24.99 29.19
CA ASP A 5 1.69 -23.68 29.15
C ASP A 5 0.94 -23.29 30.43
N SER A 6 1.32 -22.15 31.02
CA SER A 6 0.74 -21.64 32.26
C SER A 6 -0.53 -20.80 32.09
N VAL A 7 -0.84 -20.31 30.87
CA VAL A 7 -1.83 -19.23 30.66
C VAL A 7 -3.27 -19.74 30.66
N PHE A 8 -3.47 -20.95 30.15
CA PHE A 8 -4.78 -21.57 30.03
C PHE A 8 -4.91 -22.85 30.85
N CYS A 9 -4.05 -23.03 31.84
CA CYS A 9 -4.13 -24.14 32.80
C CYS A 9 -5.52 -24.25 33.42
N GLU A 10 -6.15 -23.14 33.77
CA GLU A 10 -7.50 -23.14 34.35
C GLU A 10 -8.58 -23.58 33.35
N VAL A 11 -8.37 -23.33 32.06
CA VAL A 11 -9.28 -23.75 30.97
C VAL A 11 -9.25 -25.26 30.78
N SER A 12 -8.13 -25.92 31.12
CA SER A 12 -7.99 -27.37 31.00
C SER A 12 -9.06 -28.16 31.79
N ARG A 13 -9.62 -27.55 32.85
CA ARG A 13 -10.70 -28.16 33.65
C ARG A 13 -12.01 -28.34 32.88
N TYR A 14 -12.18 -27.61 31.78
CA TYR A 14 -13.33 -27.67 30.88
C TYR A 14 -13.09 -28.58 29.66
N LEU A 15 -11.93 -29.26 29.58
CA LEU A 15 -11.65 -30.22 28.51
C LEU A 15 -12.38 -31.56 28.74
N PRO A 16 -12.74 -32.30 27.67
CA PRO A 16 -13.33 -33.63 27.79
C PRO A 16 -12.47 -34.60 28.62
N SER A 17 -13.11 -35.50 29.37
CA SER A 17 -12.47 -36.39 30.35
C SER A 17 -11.29 -37.20 29.80
N ARG A 18 -11.33 -37.60 28.51
CA ARG A 18 -10.23 -38.31 27.83
C ARG A 18 -8.97 -37.44 27.67
N CYS A 19 -9.13 -36.15 27.39
CA CYS A 19 -8.00 -35.20 27.32
C CYS A 19 -7.42 -34.91 28.70
N ARG A 20 -8.26 -34.96 29.75
CA ARG A 20 -7.85 -34.79 31.14
C ARG A 20 -7.01 -35.96 31.64
N GLN A 21 -7.48 -37.20 31.47
CA GLN A 21 -6.77 -38.42 31.86
C GLN A 21 -5.40 -38.56 31.19
N ARG A 22 -5.28 -38.18 29.91
CA ARG A 22 -3.99 -38.20 29.19
C ARG A 22 -2.98 -37.21 29.75
N ARG A 23 -3.43 -36.06 30.28
CA ARG A 23 -2.56 -35.06 30.93
C ARG A 23 -2.20 -35.45 32.36
N GLU A 24 -3.14 -36.02 33.11
CA GLU A 24 -2.93 -36.51 34.48
C GLU A 24 -1.93 -37.69 34.51
N SER A 25 -2.04 -38.62 33.55
CA SER A 25 -1.13 -39.78 33.44
C SER A 25 0.31 -39.40 33.10
N ALA A 26 0.52 -38.21 32.53
CA ALA A 26 1.83 -37.69 32.16
C ALA A 26 2.45 -36.78 33.24
N GLY A 27 1.84 -36.69 34.43
CA GLY A 27 2.40 -35.96 35.58
C GLY A 27 2.44 -34.44 35.43
N LEU A 28 1.82 -33.83 34.41
CA LEU A 28 1.94 -32.40 34.11
C LEU A 28 0.81 -31.50 34.60
N TYR A 29 0.40 -31.68 35.86
CA TYR A 29 -0.30 -30.65 36.63
C TYR A 29 0.67 -29.97 37.61
N ILE A 30 1.37 -28.94 37.15
CA ILE A 30 1.85 -27.87 38.04
C ILE A 30 0.93 -26.69 37.81
N SER A 31 -0.10 -26.59 38.65
CA SER A 31 -0.96 -25.41 38.75
C SER A 31 -0.21 -24.32 39.52
N SER A 32 0.85 -23.75 38.95
CA SER A 32 1.42 -22.52 39.51
C SER A 32 0.54 -21.35 39.08
N ALA A 33 -0.09 -20.69 40.04
CA ALA A 33 -0.85 -19.47 39.79
C ALA A 33 0.07 -18.46 39.06
N GLN A 34 -0.44 -17.81 38.03
CA GLN A 34 0.29 -16.79 37.25
C GLN A 34 0.23 -15.42 37.92
N ASP A 35 0.00 -15.39 39.22
CA ASP A 35 -0.10 -14.16 39.98
C ASP A 35 1.32 -13.57 40.04
N LEU A 36 1.43 -12.31 39.64
CA LEU A 36 2.69 -11.57 39.72
C LEU A 36 2.99 -11.31 41.21
N ASP A 37 4.14 -11.77 41.67
CA ASP A 37 4.66 -11.38 42.98
C ASP A 37 5.34 -10.02 42.87
N GLU A 38 4.54 -8.97 43.08
CA GLU A 38 5.02 -7.60 42.99
C GLU A 38 6.03 -7.25 44.10
N ALA A 39 5.94 -7.90 45.27
CA ALA A 39 6.86 -7.65 46.37
C ALA A 39 8.26 -8.17 46.02
N SER A 40 8.37 -9.43 45.61
CA SER A 40 9.65 -10.02 45.18
C SER A 40 10.22 -9.30 43.96
N PHE A 41 9.39 -8.88 43.01
CA PHE A 41 9.86 -8.09 41.88
C PHE A 41 10.46 -6.74 42.35
N ARG A 42 9.78 -6.00 43.23
CA ARG A 42 10.23 -4.67 43.67
C ARG A 42 11.57 -4.69 44.39
N GLU A 43 11.88 -5.76 45.11
CA GLU A 43 13.19 -5.95 45.75
C GLU A 43 14.32 -6.04 44.72
N ILE A 44 14.10 -6.78 43.63
CA ILE A 44 15.12 -7.08 42.61
C ILE A 44 15.20 -5.98 41.54
N ALA A 45 14.11 -5.24 41.29
CA ALA A 45 13.99 -4.27 40.21
C ALA A 45 15.01 -3.12 40.26
N ALA A 46 15.57 -2.82 41.44
CA ALA A 46 16.58 -1.79 41.61
C ALA A 46 18.00 -2.28 41.25
N GLU A 47 18.23 -3.59 41.27
CA GLU A 47 19.57 -4.18 41.16
C GLU A 47 19.89 -4.70 39.76
N ARG A 48 18.85 -5.03 38.97
CA ARG A 48 19.00 -5.73 37.68
C ARG A 48 18.13 -5.09 36.60
N SER A 49 18.64 -5.07 35.37
CA SER A 49 17.87 -4.71 34.18
C SER A 49 17.26 -5.94 33.52
N VAL A 50 16.02 -5.85 33.04
CA VAL A 50 15.38 -6.92 32.25
C VAL A 50 16.12 -7.21 30.94
N THR A 51 16.83 -6.22 30.39
CA THR A 51 17.63 -6.34 29.17
C THR A 51 19.08 -6.77 29.43
N ALA A 52 19.42 -7.16 30.67
CA ALA A 52 20.75 -7.65 30.98
C ALA A 52 21.04 -8.97 30.24
N ASP A 53 22.31 -9.19 29.93
CA ASP A 53 22.79 -10.45 29.37
C ASP A 53 22.63 -11.59 30.40
N ILE A 54 22.05 -12.70 29.94
CA ILE A 54 21.78 -13.89 30.74
C ILE A 54 22.32 -15.17 30.07
N ASP A 55 23.24 -15.04 29.11
CA ASP A 55 23.80 -16.19 28.39
C ASP A 55 24.41 -17.22 29.35
N SER A 56 25.10 -16.75 30.40
CA SER A 56 25.67 -17.61 31.44
C SER A 56 24.62 -18.42 32.21
N LEU A 57 23.44 -17.82 32.46
CA LEU A 57 22.32 -18.48 33.10
C LEU A 57 21.68 -19.51 32.16
N ILE A 58 21.47 -19.16 30.89
CA ILE A 58 20.86 -20.06 29.88
C ILE A 58 21.74 -21.30 29.64
N GLN A 59 23.07 -21.11 29.60
CA GLN A 59 24.02 -22.19 29.36
C GLN A 59 24.07 -23.20 30.53
N ASN A 60 23.70 -22.79 31.74
CA ASN A 60 23.61 -23.66 32.89
C ASN A 60 22.16 -24.13 33.12
N GLN A 61 21.80 -25.24 32.49
CA GLN A 61 20.42 -25.74 32.49
C GLN A 61 19.88 -26.03 33.90
N ASP A 62 20.71 -26.54 34.82
CA ASP A 62 20.28 -26.86 36.18
C ASP A 62 20.03 -25.59 36.99
N GLN A 63 20.93 -24.61 36.88
CA GLN A 63 20.75 -23.30 37.52
C GLN A 63 19.54 -22.57 36.96
N PHE A 64 19.36 -22.56 35.63
CA PHE A 64 18.21 -21.96 34.98
C PHE A 64 16.89 -22.61 35.41
N ALA A 65 16.86 -23.94 35.48
CA ALA A 65 15.67 -24.67 35.94
C ALA A 65 15.33 -24.34 37.40
N ALA A 66 16.34 -24.16 38.26
CA ALA A 66 16.16 -23.79 39.65
C ALA A 66 15.66 -22.34 39.84
N THR A 67 16.10 -21.39 39.00
CA THR A 67 15.75 -19.96 39.12
C THR A 67 14.63 -19.51 38.17
N PHE A 68 14.08 -20.41 37.33
CA PHE A 68 13.13 -20.07 36.27
C PHE A 68 11.92 -19.28 36.77
N GLU A 69 11.36 -19.65 37.91
CA GLU A 69 10.17 -19.01 38.49
C GLU A 69 10.47 -17.57 38.95
N GLU A 70 11.62 -17.36 39.60
CA GLU A 70 12.08 -16.04 40.02
C GLU A 70 12.38 -15.15 38.81
N GLU A 71 13.07 -15.70 37.80
CA GLU A 71 13.41 -14.97 36.58
C GLU A 71 12.15 -14.60 35.79
N ALA A 72 11.17 -15.51 35.71
CA ALA A 72 9.89 -15.23 35.07
C ALA A 72 9.12 -14.12 35.78
N ASN A 73 9.06 -14.14 37.12
CA ASN A 73 8.42 -13.09 37.90
C ASN A 73 9.13 -11.73 37.73
N PHE A 74 10.47 -11.72 37.73
CA PHE A 74 11.27 -10.53 37.47
C PHE A 74 11.01 -9.93 36.08
N CYS A 75 11.05 -10.76 35.02
CA CYS A 75 10.74 -10.32 33.67
C CYS A 75 9.30 -9.80 33.56
N ALA A 76 8.35 -10.48 34.19
CA ALA A 76 6.94 -10.09 34.15
C ALA A 76 6.69 -8.75 34.86
N GLY A 77 7.24 -8.56 36.06
CA GLY A 77 7.13 -7.31 36.80
C GLY A 77 7.75 -6.13 36.04
N SER A 78 8.86 -6.37 35.36
CA SER A 78 9.56 -5.35 34.56
C SER A 78 8.80 -4.94 33.30
N THR A 79 8.01 -5.83 32.69
CA THR A 79 7.52 -5.64 31.31
C THR A 79 6.01 -5.70 31.14
N GLN A 80 5.29 -6.35 32.05
CA GLN A 80 3.84 -6.61 31.91
C GLN A 80 2.98 -5.68 32.74
N ILE A 81 3.55 -4.96 33.72
CA ILE A 81 2.85 -3.93 34.49
C ILE A 81 2.65 -2.71 33.60
N HIS A 82 1.40 -2.31 33.43
CA HIS A 82 1.02 -1.12 32.69
C HIS A 82 1.32 0.15 33.48
N THR A 83 2.24 0.95 32.95
CA THR A 83 2.48 2.32 33.39
C THR A 83 1.85 3.29 32.41
N HIS A 84 0.99 4.17 32.91
CA HIS A 84 0.34 5.17 32.07
C HIS A 84 1.39 6.10 31.44
N SER A 85 1.31 6.26 30.13
CA SER A 85 2.16 7.15 29.33
C SER A 85 1.30 8.09 28.48
N PRO A 86 1.86 9.13 27.82
CA PRO A 86 1.09 10.01 26.94
C PRO A 86 0.29 9.26 25.85
N THR A 87 0.75 8.08 25.44
CA THR A 87 0.02 7.22 24.47
C THR A 87 -1.33 6.75 25.00
N CYS A 88 -1.50 6.66 26.33
CA CYS A 88 -2.74 6.26 26.99
C CYS A 88 -3.85 7.29 26.81
N VAL A 89 -3.50 8.56 26.61
CA VAL A 89 -4.48 9.65 26.45
C VAL A 89 -4.61 10.14 25.01
N LYS A 90 -3.91 9.51 24.05
CA LYS A 90 -3.90 9.91 22.63
C LYS A 90 -5.30 10.18 22.05
N TYR A 91 -6.27 9.32 22.38
CA TYR A 91 -7.64 9.44 21.86
C TYR A 91 -8.62 10.09 22.84
N SER A 92 -8.29 10.19 24.13
CA SER A 92 -9.19 10.76 25.13
C SER A 92 -9.25 12.29 25.06
N LEU A 93 -8.22 12.94 24.52
CA LEU A 93 -8.23 14.38 24.22
C LEU A 93 -9.30 14.74 23.16
N HIS A 94 -9.51 13.88 22.17
CA HIS A 94 -10.55 14.08 21.15
C HIS A 94 -11.96 13.83 21.71
N ALA A 95 -12.10 12.90 22.67
CA ALA A 95 -13.37 12.61 23.33
C ALA A 95 -13.88 13.76 24.22
N LYS A 96 -12.98 14.55 24.83
CA LYS A 96 -13.38 15.77 25.59
C LYS A 96 -14.13 16.80 24.73
N LYS A 97 -13.80 16.90 23.43
CA LYS A 97 -14.47 17.83 22.51
C LYS A 97 -15.87 17.38 22.10
N SER A 98 -16.20 16.08 22.23
CA SER A 98 -17.51 15.52 21.83
C SER A 98 -18.45 15.28 23.01
N GLY A 99 -18.13 15.77 24.21
CA GLY A 99 -18.96 15.61 25.41
C GLY A 99 -19.02 14.19 25.97
N ARG A 100 -18.28 13.23 25.40
CA ARG A 100 -18.16 11.88 25.93
C ARG A 100 -17.18 11.85 27.10
N ARG A 101 -17.50 11.09 28.15
CA ARG A 101 -16.56 10.85 29.26
C ARG A 101 -15.25 10.33 28.67
N PRO A 102 -14.09 10.96 28.95
CA PRO A 102 -12.82 10.50 28.42
C PRO A 102 -12.55 9.09 28.97
N ASP A 103 -12.40 8.12 28.07
CA ASP A 103 -11.84 6.83 28.42
C ASP A 103 -10.46 7.07 29.06
N ARG A 104 -10.29 6.64 30.31
CA ARG A 104 -9.15 7.01 31.16
C ARG A 104 -7.81 6.44 30.66
N CYS A 105 -7.85 5.36 29.88
CA CYS A 105 -6.68 4.79 29.20
C CYS A 105 -7.07 4.16 27.85
N ARG A 106 -6.31 4.46 26.79
CA ARG A 106 -6.43 3.85 25.46
C ARG A 106 -6.44 2.32 25.51
N PHE A 107 -5.62 1.74 26.39
CA PHE A 107 -5.46 0.31 26.56
C PHE A 107 -6.48 -0.29 27.56
N LYS A 108 -7.46 0.51 28.00
CA LYS A 108 -8.56 0.09 28.89
C LYS A 108 -8.14 -0.35 30.30
N PHE A 109 -6.97 0.10 30.76
CA PHE A 109 -6.58 -0.02 32.16
C PHE A 109 -7.35 0.96 33.06
N PRO A 110 -7.65 0.60 34.32
CA PRO A 110 -7.44 -0.72 34.93
C PRO A 110 -8.37 -1.80 34.34
N LEU A 111 -7.84 -3.01 34.14
CA LEU A 111 -8.60 -4.16 33.68
C LEU A 111 -9.52 -4.68 34.80
N LYS A 112 -10.70 -5.16 34.42
CA LYS A 112 -11.65 -5.78 35.37
C LYS A 112 -11.03 -7.04 35.99
N LEU A 113 -11.07 -7.11 37.32
CA LEU A 113 -10.66 -8.30 38.08
C LEU A 113 -11.69 -9.42 37.91
N VAL A 114 -11.21 -10.66 37.94
CA VAL A 114 -12.01 -11.87 37.81
C VAL A 114 -11.43 -12.90 38.76
N ASP A 115 -12.21 -13.33 39.75
CA ASP A 115 -11.68 -14.21 40.81
C ASP A 115 -11.39 -15.63 40.31
N ARG A 116 -12.16 -16.11 39.32
CA ARG A 116 -12.05 -17.47 38.77
C ARG A 116 -12.38 -17.53 37.28
N THR A 117 -11.64 -18.37 36.54
CA THR A 117 -11.93 -18.63 35.14
C THR A 117 -13.27 -19.36 34.98
N SER A 118 -14.20 -18.73 34.24
CA SER A 118 -15.56 -19.24 34.03
C SER A 118 -16.16 -18.70 32.73
N PHE A 119 -17.22 -19.35 32.24
CA PHE A 119 -18.03 -18.80 31.17
C PHE A 119 -19.09 -17.88 31.76
N THR A 120 -19.35 -16.77 31.08
CA THR A 120 -20.52 -15.92 31.33
C THR A 120 -21.80 -16.61 30.86
N ASP A 121 -22.95 -16.08 31.27
CA ASP A 121 -24.27 -16.56 30.82
C ASP A 121 -24.43 -16.48 29.29
N GLU A 122 -23.67 -15.59 28.64
CA GLU A 122 -23.61 -15.42 27.18
C GLU A 122 -22.65 -16.40 26.49
N GLY A 123 -22.02 -17.31 27.24
CA GLY A 123 -21.05 -18.28 26.72
C GLY A 123 -19.66 -17.71 26.42
N VAL A 124 -19.36 -16.47 26.86
CA VAL A 124 -18.03 -15.87 26.69
C VAL A 124 -17.10 -16.30 27.84
N LEU A 125 -15.92 -16.84 27.51
CA LEU A 125 -14.90 -17.20 28.49
C LEU A 125 -14.30 -15.94 29.16
N GLN A 126 -14.42 -15.88 30.49
CA GLN A 126 -13.68 -14.97 31.35
C GLN A 126 -12.56 -15.75 32.05
N ILE A 127 -11.34 -15.23 31.96
CA ILE A 127 -10.17 -15.83 32.60
C ILE A 127 -9.90 -15.05 33.88
N ARG A 128 -9.50 -15.78 34.94
CA ARG A 128 -9.09 -15.21 36.22
C ARG A 128 -8.07 -14.08 36.00
N ARG A 129 -8.22 -12.99 36.76
CA ARG A 129 -7.31 -11.87 36.82
C ARG A 129 -7.28 -11.34 38.25
N SER A 130 -6.12 -11.45 38.88
CA SER A 130 -5.83 -10.98 40.24
C SER A 130 -5.28 -9.55 40.28
N HIS A 131 -4.61 -9.10 39.20
CA HIS A 131 -3.98 -7.79 39.15
C HIS A 131 -4.58 -6.90 38.03
N PRO A 132 -5.02 -5.65 38.35
CA PRO A 132 -5.77 -4.82 37.40
C PRO A 132 -4.88 -4.12 36.36
N LEU A 133 -3.58 -3.99 36.62
CA LEU A 133 -2.63 -3.29 35.76
C LEU A 133 -1.66 -4.24 35.03
N VAL A 134 -1.83 -5.55 35.13
CA VAL A 134 -0.91 -6.52 34.50
C VAL A 134 -1.60 -7.15 33.29
N ASN A 135 -0.88 -7.17 32.16
CA ASN A 135 -1.27 -7.94 30.99
C ASN A 135 -1.31 -9.45 31.30
N ARG A 136 -2.06 -10.21 30.52
CA ARG A 136 -1.95 -11.68 30.61
C ARG A 136 -0.62 -12.11 30.02
N TRP A 137 0.14 -12.86 30.79
CA TRP A 137 1.52 -13.20 30.47
C TRP A 137 1.78 -14.70 30.65
N ASN A 138 2.80 -15.21 29.97
CA ASN A 138 3.27 -16.58 30.09
C ASN A 138 4.71 -16.58 30.62
N LYS A 139 5.04 -17.46 31.57
CA LYS A 139 6.37 -17.48 32.19
C LYS A 139 7.49 -17.72 31.18
N ALA A 140 7.34 -18.71 30.31
CA ALA A 140 8.34 -19.02 29.29
C ALA A 140 8.49 -17.87 28.27
N MET A 141 7.37 -17.25 27.86
CA MET A 141 7.44 -16.06 27.01
C MET A 141 8.11 -14.89 27.72
N ALA A 142 7.80 -14.64 29.00
CA ALA A 142 8.42 -13.56 29.76
C ALA A 142 9.94 -13.72 29.82
N VAL A 143 10.44 -14.92 30.14
CA VAL A 143 11.88 -15.20 30.22
C VAL A 143 12.56 -15.20 28.84
N GLY A 144 11.92 -15.81 27.83
CA GLY A 144 12.51 -15.96 26.50
C GLY A 144 12.46 -14.68 25.66
N LEU A 145 11.41 -13.86 25.83
CA LEU A 145 11.20 -12.65 25.05
C LEU A 145 11.67 -11.39 25.78
N ARG A 146 11.54 -11.34 27.11
CA ARG A 146 11.92 -10.18 27.95
C ARG A 146 11.29 -8.86 27.53
N HIS A 147 10.11 -8.90 26.90
CA HIS A 147 9.34 -7.73 26.50
C HIS A 147 7.84 -7.91 26.81
N ASN A 148 7.13 -6.78 26.77
CA ASN A 148 5.68 -6.75 26.98
C ASN A 148 4.98 -7.68 25.97
N HIS A 149 4.09 -8.54 26.45
CA HIS A 149 3.21 -9.34 25.62
C HIS A 149 1.83 -9.42 26.28
N ASP A 150 0.78 -9.51 25.47
CA ASP A 150 -0.58 -9.73 25.97
C ASP A 150 -1.19 -10.93 25.27
N ILE A 151 -1.58 -11.92 26.07
CA ILE A 151 -2.15 -13.17 25.58
C ILE A 151 -3.65 -13.12 25.76
N SER A 152 -4.39 -13.30 24.66
CA SER A 152 -5.84 -13.24 24.67
C SER A 152 -6.44 -14.42 23.92
N PHE A 153 -7.48 -15.03 24.51
CA PHE A 153 -8.20 -16.13 23.89
C PHE A 153 -9.27 -15.61 22.91
N ILE A 154 -9.28 -16.15 21.70
CA ILE A 154 -10.10 -15.71 20.58
C ILE A 154 -11.06 -16.84 20.20
N MET A 155 -12.32 -16.73 20.64
CA MET A 155 -13.37 -17.71 20.33
C MET A 155 -14.62 -17.10 19.69
N THR A 156 -14.70 -15.77 19.59
CA THR A 156 -15.88 -15.11 19.04
C THR A 156 -15.59 -14.59 17.65
N GLN A 157 -16.57 -14.71 16.74
CA GLN A 157 -16.45 -14.22 15.36
C GLN A 157 -16.00 -12.76 15.33
N SER A 158 -16.59 -11.91 16.17
CA SER A 158 -16.24 -10.49 16.25
C SER A 158 -14.78 -10.25 16.64
N ARG A 159 -14.23 -11.02 17.60
CA ARG A 159 -12.80 -10.90 17.98
C ARG A 159 -11.88 -11.41 16.88
N SER A 160 -12.24 -12.51 16.21
CA SER A 160 -11.47 -13.03 15.08
C SER A 160 -11.41 -12.04 13.93
N LEU A 161 -12.56 -11.47 13.53
CA LEU A 161 -12.64 -10.46 12.48
C LEU A 161 -11.87 -9.18 12.86
N ALA A 162 -12.01 -8.72 14.11
CA ALA A 162 -11.27 -7.57 14.60
C ALA A 162 -9.75 -7.82 14.62
N LEU A 163 -9.30 -9.04 14.93
CA LEU A 163 -7.89 -9.39 14.86
C LEU A 163 -7.38 -9.40 13.42
N ILE A 164 -8.10 -10.02 12.48
CA ILE A 164 -7.72 -10.02 11.06
C ILE A 164 -7.59 -8.59 10.57
N TYR A 165 -8.57 -7.75 10.90
CA TYR A 165 -8.50 -6.31 10.63
C TYR A 165 -7.25 -5.71 11.28
N TYR A 166 -7.06 -5.84 12.59
CA TYR A 166 -5.90 -5.27 13.26
C TYR A 166 -4.56 -5.72 12.64
N LEU A 167 -4.38 -7.02 12.38
CA LEU A 167 -3.17 -7.58 11.79
C LEU A 167 -2.93 -7.00 10.39
N THR A 168 -3.94 -7.02 9.53
CA THR A 168 -3.84 -6.46 8.17
C THR A 168 -3.52 -4.98 8.19
N ASN A 169 -4.07 -4.19 9.12
CA ASN A 169 -3.73 -2.79 9.27
C ASN A 169 -2.24 -2.60 9.63
N TYR A 170 -1.67 -3.48 10.46
CA TYR A 170 -0.26 -3.40 10.86
C TYR A 170 0.69 -3.91 9.77
N THR A 171 0.33 -4.98 9.05
CA THR A 171 1.15 -5.51 7.95
C THR A 171 1.10 -4.61 6.72
N THR A 172 -0.04 -3.96 6.47
CA THR A 172 -0.21 -2.96 5.40
C THR A 172 0.13 -1.54 5.84
N LYS A 173 0.58 -1.35 7.10
CA LYS A 173 1.11 -0.09 7.62
C LYS A 173 2.49 0.19 7.04
N VAL A 174 2.53 0.34 5.73
CA VAL A 174 3.74 0.63 4.99
C VAL A 174 3.83 2.15 4.91
N GLU A 175 4.58 2.75 5.84
CA GLU A 175 5.39 3.90 5.43
C GLU A 175 6.31 3.36 4.33
N ASP A 176 6.25 3.90 3.10
CA ASP A 176 7.26 3.55 2.10
C ASP A 176 8.62 3.85 2.71
N PRO A 177 9.39 2.82 3.09
CA PRO A 177 10.62 3.09 3.78
C PRO A 177 11.51 3.82 2.79
N ILE A 178 12.13 4.91 3.26
CA ILE A 178 12.85 5.88 2.41
C ILE A 178 13.84 5.17 1.47
N TRP A 179 14.43 4.03 1.91
CA TRP A 179 15.32 3.22 1.09
C TRP A 179 14.69 2.68 -0.19
N LYS A 180 13.39 2.34 -0.24
CA LYS A 180 12.72 1.90 -1.48
C LYS A 180 12.67 3.04 -2.50
N ARG A 181 12.39 4.26 -2.04
CA ARG A 181 12.40 5.47 -2.86
C ARG A 181 13.80 5.78 -3.39
N VAL A 182 14.81 5.60 -2.54
CA VAL A 182 16.22 5.74 -2.93
C VAL A 182 16.62 4.66 -3.93
N ALA A 183 16.24 3.39 -3.73
CA ALA A 183 16.51 2.31 -4.67
C ALA A 183 15.87 2.56 -6.04
N ALA A 184 14.59 2.95 -6.07
CA ALA A 184 13.91 3.37 -7.29
C ALA A 184 14.64 4.54 -7.96
N ALA A 185 15.16 5.51 -7.19
CA ALA A 185 15.96 6.60 -7.75
C ALA A 185 17.31 6.13 -8.31
N MET A 186 17.98 5.18 -7.65
CA MET A 186 19.25 4.61 -8.10
C MET A 186 19.12 3.90 -9.46
N GLU A 187 18.01 3.21 -9.71
CA GLU A 187 17.74 2.56 -11.00
C GLU A 187 17.75 3.55 -12.18
N TYR A 188 17.39 4.80 -11.95
CA TYR A 188 17.37 5.84 -12.99
C TYR A 188 18.66 6.69 -13.06
N LEU A 189 19.63 6.51 -12.15
CA LEU A 189 20.92 7.22 -12.20
C LEU A 189 21.75 6.92 -13.48
N PRO A 190 21.80 5.68 -14.01
CA PRO A 190 22.54 5.37 -15.23
C PRO A 190 22.05 6.17 -16.46
N VAL A 191 20.79 6.61 -16.46
CA VAL A 191 20.22 7.45 -17.52
C VAL A 191 20.85 8.86 -17.51
N LEU A 192 21.23 9.37 -16.34
CA LEU A 192 21.93 10.65 -16.22
C LEU A 192 23.39 10.53 -16.67
N SER A 193 24.08 9.42 -16.38
CA SER A 193 25.48 9.20 -16.74
C SER A 193 25.66 8.93 -18.24
N ASN A 194 24.86 8.03 -18.81
CA ASN A 194 24.98 7.66 -20.23
C ASN A 194 24.66 8.86 -21.16
N ALA A 195 23.83 9.79 -20.70
CA ALA A 195 23.53 11.03 -21.42
C ALA A 195 24.59 12.13 -21.21
N ALA A 196 25.50 11.99 -20.24
CA ALA A 196 26.67 12.85 -20.05
C ALA A 196 27.83 12.39 -20.94
N ASP A 197 28.02 11.08 -21.07
CA ASP A 197 29.06 10.50 -21.94
C ASP A 197 28.76 10.72 -23.43
N ALA A 198 27.49 10.61 -23.85
CA ALA A 198 27.06 10.96 -25.21
C ALA A 198 27.18 12.47 -25.56
N SER A 199 27.40 13.33 -24.57
CA SER A 199 27.71 14.75 -24.78
C SER A 199 29.21 15.06 -24.81
N ARG A 200 30.05 14.14 -24.32
CA ARG A 200 31.51 14.27 -24.31
C ARG A 200 32.12 13.79 -25.63
N ASP A 201 31.52 12.77 -26.23
CA ASP A 201 31.97 12.17 -27.50
C ASP A 201 31.75 13.07 -28.73
N ARG A 202 30.87 14.09 -28.60
CA ARG A 202 30.57 15.06 -29.67
C ARG A 202 31.53 16.25 -29.73
N CYS A 203 32.48 16.36 -28.80
CA CYS A 203 33.42 17.48 -28.70
C CYS A 203 34.85 17.14 -29.19
N GLN A 204 35.09 15.95 -29.74
CA GLN A 204 36.42 15.52 -30.19
C GLN A 204 36.53 15.17 -31.69
N GLY A 205 35.49 15.45 -32.48
CA GLY A 205 35.54 15.28 -33.94
C GLY A 205 35.42 16.61 -34.68
N GLU A 206 36.43 16.89 -35.51
CA GLU A 206 36.41 17.77 -36.71
C GLU A 206 37.09 19.15 -36.61
N ASN A 207 38.42 19.11 -36.77
CA ASN A 207 39.14 20.08 -37.60
C ASN A 207 38.98 19.68 -39.07
N ALA A 208 38.19 20.41 -39.89
CA ALA A 208 38.46 20.65 -41.32
C ALA A 208 37.39 21.51 -42.01
N THR A 209 37.82 22.69 -42.48
CA THR A 209 37.37 23.41 -43.69
C THR A 209 35.91 23.83 -43.85
N ALA A 210 35.74 25.15 -43.80
CA ALA A 210 34.54 25.88 -44.17
C ALA A 210 34.18 25.76 -45.67
N SER A 211 32.89 25.55 -45.97
CA SER A 211 32.19 26.30 -47.03
C SER A 211 30.66 26.23 -46.88
N ALA A 212 30.09 27.42 -46.65
CA ALA A 212 28.73 27.90 -46.87
C ALA A 212 27.54 26.90 -47.01
N GLY A 213 26.67 26.93 -46.00
CA GLY A 213 25.25 26.56 -46.07
C GLY A 213 24.51 27.21 -44.91
N VAL A 214 23.78 28.30 -45.18
CA VAL A 214 23.15 29.15 -44.16
C VAL A 214 21.84 28.54 -43.65
N GLY A 215 21.77 28.33 -42.34
CA GLY A 215 20.54 28.47 -41.54
C GLY A 215 19.77 27.18 -41.21
N ALA A 216 20.01 26.61 -40.00
CA ALA A 216 19.01 25.79 -39.29
C ALA A 216 19.35 25.43 -37.82
N ASP A 217 20.53 25.70 -37.27
CA ASP A 217 20.95 25.04 -36.01
C ASP A 217 20.86 25.87 -34.71
N ALA A 218 20.05 26.93 -34.68
CA ALA A 218 19.87 27.74 -33.47
C ALA A 218 18.62 27.36 -32.64
N VAL A 219 17.68 26.58 -33.18
CA VAL A 219 16.39 26.28 -32.52
C VAL A 219 16.35 24.89 -31.86
N SER A 220 17.33 24.02 -32.11
CA SER A 220 17.36 22.64 -31.58
C SER A 220 17.84 22.52 -30.12
N ASN A 221 18.28 23.61 -29.48
CA ASN A 221 18.83 23.56 -28.12
C ASN A 221 17.84 23.95 -27.01
N VAL A 222 16.63 24.44 -27.33
CA VAL A 222 15.63 24.84 -26.32
C VAL A 222 14.75 23.64 -25.87
N GLN A 223 14.60 22.61 -26.71
CA GLN A 223 13.85 21.38 -26.40
C GLN A 223 14.64 20.29 -25.63
N LYS A 224 15.87 20.55 -25.16
CA LYS A 224 16.51 19.68 -24.16
C LYS A 224 15.96 20.04 -22.77
N GLY A 225 14.71 19.63 -22.53
CA GLY A 225 14.05 19.78 -21.24
C GLY A 225 14.98 19.38 -20.10
N ASN A 226 15.00 20.20 -19.04
CA ASN A 226 15.88 20.07 -17.88
C ASN A 226 16.05 18.59 -17.46
N LYS A 227 17.24 18.02 -17.67
CA LYS A 227 17.52 16.58 -17.43
C LYS A 227 17.23 16.17 -15.98
N THR A 228 17.46 17.09 -15.05
CA THR A 228 17.10 16.92 -13.63
C THR A 228 15.58 16.81 -13.47
N ARG A 229 14.81 17.63 -14.20
CA ARG A 229 13.34 17.50 -14.24
C ARG A 229 12.93 16.14 -14.79
N GLN A 230 13.51 15.67 -15.90
CA GLN A 230 13.17 14.35 -16.46
C GLN A 230 13.48 13.19 -15.49
N PHE A 231 14.64 13.22 -14.84
CA PHE A 231 14.99 12.24 -13.80
C PHE A 231 14.01 12.30 -12.62
N LEU A 232 13.77 13.47 -12.05
CA LEU A 232 12.84 13.64 -10.94
C LEU A 232 11.43 13.19 -11.30
N MET A 233 10.96 13.45 -12.54
CA MET A 233 9.67 12.99 -13.01
C MET A 233 9.59 11.47 -13.14
N ARG A 234 10.66 10.80 -13.58
CA ARG A 234 10.72 9.32 -13.65
C ARG A 234 10.69 8.69 -12.26
N VAL A 235 11.51 9.22 -11.34
CA VAL A 235 11.54 8.77 -9.94
C VAL A 235 10.20 9.02 -9.26
N ALA A 236 9.61 10.21 -9.45
CA ALA A 236 8.30 10.55 -8.92
C ALA A 236 7.22 9.62 -9.46
N ASN A 237 7.16 9.41 -10.77
CA ASN A 237 6.21 8.50 -11.38
C ASN A 237 6.33 7.09 -10.80
N ARG A 238 7.54 6.54 -10.64
CA ARG A 238 7.77 5.22 -10.03
C ARG A 238 7.29 5.15 -8.58
N ILE A 239 7.63 6.15 -7.76
CA ILE A 239 7.24 6.21 -6.35
C ILE A 239 5.72 6.39 -6.19
N PHE A 240 5.08 7.16 -7.07
CA PHE A 240 3.65 7.45 -6.96
C PHE A 240 2.75 6.39 -7.63
N THR A 241 3.29 5.59 -8.56
CA THR A 241 2.53 4.51 -9.21
C THR A 241 2.54 3.24 -8.38
N GLU A 242 3.66 2.91 -7.74
CA GLU A 242 3.75 1.80 -6.79
C GLU A 242 3.04 2.16 -5.49
N ARG A 243 1.81 1.66 -5.34
CA ARG A 243 1.05 1.79 -4.11
C ARG A 243 1.00 0.42 -3.40
N PRO A 244 1.41 0.33 -2.12
CA PRO A 244 1.17 -0.89 -1.35
C PRO A 244 -0.34 -1.14 -1.20
N ILE A 245 -0.73 -2.42 -1.25
CA ILE A 245 -2.12 -2.82 -1.08
C ILE A 245 -2.61 -2.38 0.30
N SER A 246 -3.72 -1.66 0.34
CA SER A 246 -4.34 -1.24 1.59
C SER A 246 -5.02 -2.40 2.28
N GLN A 247 -5.21 -2.26 3.59
CA GLN A 247 -5.97 -3.19 4.40
C GLN A 247 -7.34 -3.57 3.79
N VAL A 248 -8.09 -2.59 3.27
CA VAL A 248 -9.44 -2.82 2.72
C VAL A 248 -9.36 -3.69 1.48
N GLU A 249 -8.36 -3.46 0.63
CA GLU A 249 -8.13 -4.25 -0.59
C GLU A 249 -7.75 -5.69 -0.26
N VAL A 250 -6.86 -5.91 0.74
CA VAL A 250 -6.52 -7.26 1.21
C VAL A 250 -7.73 -8.01 1.76
N ILE A 251 -8.53 -7.36 2.62
CA ILE A 251 -9.71 -7.99 3.22
C ILE A 251 -10.75 -8.34 2.15
N ALA A 252 -11.01 -7.43 1.22
CA ALA A 252 -12.00 -7.67 0.20
C ALA A 252 -11.58 -8.79 -0.76
N HIS A 253 -10.28 -8.91 -1.07
CA HIS A 253 -9.73 -10.07 -1.79
C HIS A 253 -9.94 -11.38 -1.01
N LEU A 254 -9.59 -11.43 0.28
CA LEU A 254 -9.78 -12.63 1.10
C LEU A 254 -11.25 -13.06 1.24
N LEU A 255 -12.17 -12.09 1.23
CA LEU A 255 -13.61 -12.34 1.30
C LEU A 255 -14.24 -12.58 -0.09
N ASN A 256 -13.43 -12.59 -1.15
CA ASN A 256 -13.85 -12.72 -2.54
C ASN A 256 -14.94 -11.68 -2.92
N TYR A 257 -14.91 -10.51 -2.28
CA TYR A 257 -15.77 -9.41 -2.68
C TYR A 257 -15.24 -8.83 -3.99
N PRO A 258 -16.12 -8.59 -4.98
CA PRO A 258 -15.75 -7.83 -6.16
C PRO A 258 -15.50 -6.39 -5.72
N ILE A 259 -14.26 -6.10 -5.35
CA ILE A 259 -13.83 -4.72 -5.22
C ILE A 259 -13.89 -4.12 -6.63
N GLU A 260 -14.34 -2.88 -6.74
CA GLU A 260 -14.40 -2.11 -8.00
C GLU A 260 -13.03 -1.98 -8.72
N PHE A 261 -11.96 -2.54 -8.14
CA PHE A 261 -10.60 -2.49 -8.67
C PHE A 261 -10.19 -3.63 -9.60
N ALA A 262 -10.93 -4.73 -9.74
CA ALA A 262 -10.61 -5.75 -10.76
C ALA A 262 -11.71 -6.80 -10.96
N TYR A 263 -12.67 -6.51 -11.85
CA TYR A 263 -13.28 -7.57 -12.68
C TYR A 263 -13.25 -7.23 -14.17
N ASN A 264 -12.93 -5.97 -14.51
CA ASN A 264 -12.85 -5.51 -15.87
C ASN A 264 -11.38 -5.49 -16.31
N CYS A 265 -11.00 -6.37 -17.23
CA CYS A 265 -9.65 -6.40 -17.80
C CYS A 265 -9.45 -5.32 -18.89
N ASN A 266 -10.52 -4.63 -19.28
CA ASN A 266 -10.53 -3.64 -20.36
C ASN A 266 -10.38 -2.22 -19.82
N TRP A 267 -9.21 -1.86 -19.27
CA TRP A 267 -8.96 -0.50 -18.78
C TRP A 267 -8.77 0.50 -19.93
N VAL A 268 -9.30 1.71 -19.76
CA VAL A 268 -9.10 2.85 -20.66
C VAL A 268 -8.46 3.98 -19.87
N PHE A 269 -7.16 4.18 -20.09
CA PHE A 269 -6.40 5.19 -19.37
C PHE A 269 -6.44 6.54 -20.10
N ILE A 270 -6.74 7.59 -19.34
CA ILE A 270 -6.70 8.98 -19.79
C ILE A 270 -5.42 9.61 -19.24
N ASN A 271 -4.49 9.98 -20.12
CA ASN A 271 -3.33 10.75 -19.71
C ASN A 271 -3.75 12.12 -19.16
N THR A 272 -3.41 12.41 -17.91
CA THR A 272 -3.83 13.62 -17.18
C THR A 272 -3.25 14.90 -17.78
N THR A 273 -2.00 14.86 -18.23
CA THR A 273 -1.35 15.97 -18.93
C THR A 273 -2.05 16.27 -20.26
N ARG A 274 -2.37 15.23 -21.04
CA ARG A 274 -3.12 15.41 -22.30
C ARG A 274 -4.52 15.96 -22.05
N LEU A 275 -5.23 15.44 -21.04
CA LEU A 275 -6.55 15.94 -20.65
C LEU A 275 -6.48 17.43 -20.26
N TYR A 276 -5.48 17.82 -19.47
CA TYR A 276 -5.24 19.22 -19.10
C TYR A 276 -5.10 20.11 -20.33
N TRP A 277 -4.23 19.74 -21.28
CA TRP A 277 -4.03 20.54 -22.51
C TRP A 277 -5.28 20.57 -23.40
N CYS A 278 -6.03 19.46 -23.50
CA CYS A 278 -7.30 19.44 -24.21
C CYS A 278 -8.33 20.40 -23.60
N ILE A 279 -8.40 20.49 -22.27
CA ILE A 279 -9.27 21.42 -21.56
C ILE A 279 -8.79 22.86 -21.75
N LEU A 280 -7.49 23.11 -21.53
CA LEU A 280 -6.87 24.43 -21.65
C LEU A 280 -7.13 25.05 -23.02
N ARG A 281 -7.00 24.29 -24.12
CA ARG A 281 -7.25 24.79 -25.48
C ARG A 281 -8.69 25.23 -25.76
N ARG A 282 -9.66 24.78 -24.95
CA ARG A 282 -11.08 25.09 -25.13
C ARG A 282 -11.61 26.13 -24.16
N TRP A 283 -10.93 26.30 -23.03
CA TRP A 283 -11.42 27.14 -21.95
C TRP A 283 -10.65 28.45 -21.91
N THR A 284 -11.23 29.48 -22.54
CA THR A 284 -10.65 30.82 -22.67
C THR A 284 -10.20 31.42 -21.33
N TYR A 285 -11.01 31.31 -20.29
CA TYR A 285 -10.66 31.78 -18.95
C TYR A 285 -9.42 31.08 -18.37
N LEU A 286 -9.26 29.77 -18.62
CA LEU A 286 -8.09 29.02 -18.16
C LEU A 286 -6.83 29.41 -18.94
N GLN A 287 -6.97 29.76 -20.22
CA GLN A 287 -5.88 30.29 -21.04
C GLN A 287 -5.40 31.63 -20.48
N GLU A 288 -6.32 32.55 -20.19
CA GLU A 288 -6.02 33.85 -19.57
C GLU A 288 -5.29 33.67 -18.22
N LEU A 289 -5.77 32.78 -17.36
CA LEU A 289 -5.14 32.48 -16.07
C LEU A 289 -3.75 31.84 -16.20
N SER A 290 -3.54 31.01 -17.24
CA SER A 290 -2.24 30.37 -17.49
C SER A 290 -1.18 31.33 -18.06
N GLY A 291 -1.56 32.54 -18.46
CA GLY A 291 -0.67 33.51 -19.10
C GLY A 291 -0.22 33.09 -20.51
N ILE A 292 -0.84 32.07 -21.10
CA ILE A 292 -0.56 31.60 -22.46
C ILE A 292 -1.45 32.41 -23.41
N SER A 293 -0.86 33.38 -24.12
CA SER A 293 -1.53 34.09 -25.20
C SER A 293 -1.82 33.11 -26.33
N ALA A 294 -3.01 33.16 -26.94
CA ALA A 294 -3.40 32.29 -28.06
C ALA A 294 -2.48 32.38 -29.30
N ALA A 295 -1.45 33.24 -29.27
CA ALA A 295 -0.47 33.47 -30.31
C ALA A 295 0.94 32.92 -30.01
N ASP A 296 1.23 32.41 -28.81
CA ASP A 296 2.53 31.81 -28.51
C ASP A 296 2.53 30.33 -28.94
N ASP A 297 3.27 30.11 -30.04
CA ASP A 297 3.92 28.89 -30.54
C ASP A 297 3.28 27.53 -30.24
N GLU A 298 3.14 26.72 -31.29
CA GLU A 298 2.86 25.28 -31.24
C GLU A 298 3.50 24.60 -30.02
N VAL A 299 2.77 24.57 -28.90
CA VAL A 299 3.20 23.88 -27.68
C VAL A 299 3.25 22.41 -28.06
N GLY A 300 4.47 21.93 -28.29
CA GLY A 300 4.76 20.68 -28.97
C GLY A 300 3.76 19.59 -28.61
N GLU A 301 2.86 19.28 -29.54
CA GLU A 301 1.97 18.14 -29.37
C GLU A 301 2.86 16.91 -29.23
N THR A 302 2.78 16.23 -28.10
CA THR A 302 3.28 14.86 -28.02
C THR A 302 2.35 14.01 -28.88
N VAL A 303 2.64 14.00 -30.18
CA VAL A 303 1.99 13.11 -31.14
C VAL A 303 2.55 11.72 -30.87
N LEU A 304 1.70 10.80 -30.43
CA LEU A 304 2.07 9.40 -30.37
C LEU A 304 2.16 8.91 -31.82
N VAL A 305 3.37 8.61 -32.28
CA VAL A 305 3.65 8.06 -33.60
C VAL A 305 3.93 6.57 -33.43
N GLU A 306 3.18 5.73 -34.13
CA GLU A 306 3.49 4.29 -34.25
C GLU A 306 4.23 4.03 -35.56
N GLU A 307 4.79 2.82 -35.74
CA GLU A 307 5.51 2.39 -36.97
C GLU A 307 4.77 2.67 -38.29
N TYR A 308 3.45 2.91 -38.24
CA TYR A 308 2.59 3.17 -39.40
C TYR A 308 1.97 4.57 -39.43
N GLY A 309 2.38 5.50 -38.55
CA GLY A 309 1.96 6.91 -38.58
C GLY A 309 1.37 7.45 -37.27
N ARG A 310 0.62 8.55 -37.36
CA ARG A 310 0.01 9.26 -36.21
C ARG A 310 -1.06 8.40 -35.54
N ARG A 311 -0.94 8.12 -34.24
CA ARG A 311 -1.97 7.47 -33.43
C ARG A 311 -2.97 8.49 -32.92
N VAL A 312 -4.23 8.32 -33.33
CA VAL A 312 -5.36 9.10 -32.80
C VAL A 312 -5.81 8.53 -31.45
N THR A 313 -6.00 9.41 -30.46
CA THR A 313 -6.56 9.02 -29.15
C THR A 313 -8.08 9.26 -29.09
N LEU A 314 -8.76 8.58 -28.16
CA LEU A 314 -10.18 8.83 -27.90
C LEU A 314 -10.47 10.28 -27.47
N LEU A 315 -9.52 10.93 -26.78
CA LEU A 315 -9.63 12.34 -26.40
C LEU A 315 -9.60 13.28 -27.61
N ASP A 316 -8.78 12.97 -28.62
CA ASP A 316 -8.71 13.78 -29.85
C ASP A 316 -9.97 13.61 -30.70
N ALA A 317 -10.55 12.41 -30.70
CA ALA A 317 -11.73 12.06 -31.50
C ALA A 317 -13.06 12.51 -30.86
N TYR A 318 -13.13 12.60 -29.52
CA TYR A 318 -14.35 12.95 -28.79
C TYR A 318 -15.04 14.25 -29.26
N PRO A 319 -14.31 15.36 -29.54
CA PRO A 319 -14.91 16.59 -30.05
C PRO A 319 -15.59 16.43 -31.40
N TYR A 320 -15.05 15.56 -32.24
CA TYR A 320 -15.46 15.30 -33.62
C TYR A 320 -16.29 14.03 -33.73
N ARG A 321 -16.96 13.64 -32.63
CA ARG A 321 -17.76 12.42 -32.59
C ARG A 321 -18.99 12.53 -33.48
N GLY A 322 -19.33 11.42 -34.14
CA GLY A 322 -20.44 11.38 -35.07
C GLY A 322 -21.78 11.81 -34.44
N PRO A 323 -22.77 12.23 -35.24
CA PRO A 323 -24.07 12.72 -34.75
C PRO A 323 -24.75 11.79 -33.73
N ALA A 324 -24.62 10.47 -33.92
CA ALA A 324 -25.18 9.46 -33.03
C ALA A 324 -24.57 9.47 -31.61
N LEU A 325 -23.35 9.98 -31.44
CA LEU A 325 -22.60 9.98 -30.19
C LEU A 325 -22.55 11.35 -29.51
N GLN A 326 -23.17 12.38 -30.10
CA GLN A 326 -23.11 13.76 -29.59
C GLN A 326 -23.62 13.88 -28.15
N ARG A 327 -24.58 13.03 -27.76
CA ARG A 327 -25.18 13.02 -26.41
C ARG A 327 -24.32 12.34 -25.34
N LEU A 328 -23.32 11.53 -25.72
CA LEU A 328 -22.46 10.87 -24.75
C LEU A 328 -21.54 11.89 -24.09
N CYS A 329 -21.45 11.83 -22.77
CA CYS A 329 -20.39 12.52 -22.06
C CYS A 329 -19.03 11.84 -22.30
N LEU A 330 -17.94 12.51 -21.93
CA LEU A 330 -16.59 12.00 -22.17
C LEU A 330 -16.38 10.63 -21.53
N TYR A 331 -16.89 10.43 -20.32
CA TYR A 331 -16.78 9.15 -19.61
C TYR A 331 -17.48 8.02 -20.36
N GLU A 332 -18.75 8.21 -20.74
CA GLU A 332 -19.52 7.22 -21.50
C GLU A 332 -18.89 6.93 -22.86
N TYR A 333 -18.38 7.96 -23.54
CA TYR A 333 -17.69 7.80 -24.81
C TYR A 333 -16.42 6.95 -24.65
N LEU A 334 -15.60 7.20 -23.63
CA LEU A 334 -14.38 6.42 -23.38
C LEU A 334 -14.69 4.96 -22.97
N MET A 335 -15.79 4.76 -22.24
CA MET A 335 -16.26 3.44 -21.83
C MET A 335 -16.81 2.63 -23.01
N LEU A 336 -17.55 3.26 -23.92
CA LEU A 336 -18.34 2.58 -24.95
C LEU A 336 -17.66 2.56 -26.32
N ILE A 337 -16.72 3.47 -26.59
CA ILE A 337 -16.18 3.67 -27.94
C ILE A 337 -14.71 3.24 -28.03
N GLN A 338 -14.34 2.73 -29.21
CA GLN A 338 -12.97 2.56 -29.68
C GLN A 338 -12.77 3.37 -30.95
N VAL A 339 -11.54 3.82 -31.21
CA VAL A 339 -11.18 4.54 -32.43
C VAL A 339 -10.12 3.73 -33.17
N ARG A 340 -10.28 3.60 -34.49
CA ARG A 340 -9.47 2.72 -35.31
C ARG A 340 -9.19 3.30 -36.68
N ALA A 341 -8.00 3.04 -37.22
CA ALA A 341 -7.66 3.36 -38.61
C ALA A 341 -8.45 2.47 -39.58
N LYS A 342 -8.99 3.07 -40.65
CA LYS A 342 -9.68 2.38 -41.73
C LYS A 342 -8.69 1.48 -42.49
N GLY A 343 -9.13 0.29 -42.88
CA GLY A 343 -8.27 -0.73 -43.53
C GLY A 343 -7.57 -1.70 -42.56
N SER A 344 -7.68 -1.48 -41.25
CA SER A 344 -7.22 -2.45 -40.25
C SER A 344 -8.17 -3.67 -40.19
N ARG A 345 -7.64 -4.89 -39.93
CA ARG A 345 -8.35 -6.20 -39.94
C ARG A 345 -9.85 -6.13 -39.56
N TYR A 346 -10.77 -6.40 -40.49
CA TYR A 346 -12.22 -6.38 -40.24
C TYR A 346 -12.62 -7.15 -38.97
N ARG A 347 -13.43 -6.53 -38.10
CA ARG A 347 -14.03 -7.20 -36.92
C ARG A 347 -15.50 -7.52 -37.22
N PRO A 348 -15.88 -8.81 -37.32
CA PRO A 348 -17.27 -9.19 -37.59
C PRO A 348 -18.23 -8.62 -36.53
N GLY A 349 -19.28 -7.94 -36.97
CA GLY A 349 -20.34 -7.41 -36.10
C GLY A 349 -20.00 -6.13 -35.34
N ALA A 350 -18.90 -5.44 -35.67
CA ALA A 350 -18.61 -4.13 -35.10
C ALA A 350 -19.40 -3.04 -35.83
N GLN A 351 -20.13 -2.19 -35.09
CA GLN A 351 -20.88 -1.08 -35.67
C GLN A 351 -19.95 0.13 -35.84
N GLU A 352 -19.64 0.45 -37.09
CA GLU A 352 -18.86 1.64 -37.47
C GLU A 352 -19.71 2.90 -37.42
N ILE A 353 -19.20 3.93 -36.77
CA ILE A 353 -19.80 5.25 -36.67
C ILE A 353 -18.80 6.26 -37.27
N PRO A 354 -19.22 7.07 -38.26
CA PRO A 354 -18.33 8.04 -38.88
C PRO A 354 -18.00 9.19 -37.92
N LEU A 355 -16.74 9.66 -38.00
CA LEU A 355 -16.31 10.92 -37.38
C LEU A 355 -16.84 12.12 -38.16
N ASP A 356 -16.85 13.29 -37.52
CA ASP A 356 -17.19 14.56 -38.17
C ASP A 356 -16.24 14.81 -39.36
N PRO A 357 -16.77 14.97 -40.59
CA PRO A 357 -15.96 15.24 -41.79
C PRO A 357 -15.07 16.49 -41.71
N LEU A 358 -15.38 17.43 -40.81
CA LEU A 358 -14.57 18.63 -40.60
C LEU A 358 -13.20 18.32 -39.97
N TRP A 359 -13.02 17.13 -39.39
CA TRP A 359 -11.76 16.74 -38.79
C TRP A 359 -10.79 16.12 -39.81
N PRO A 360 -9.53 16.59 -39.93
CA PRO A 360 -8.60 16.08 -40.95
C PRO A 360 -8.37 14.56 -40.91
N CYS A 361 -8.48 13.93 -39.74
CA CYS A 361 -8.29 12.49 -39.57
C CYS A 361 -9.56 11.66 -39.85
N ALA A 362 -10.71 12.28 -40.16
CA ALA A 362 -11.98 11.57 -40.37
C ALA A 362 -12.00 10.68 -41.63
N SER A 363 -11.16 10.98 -42.62
CA SER A 363 -10.96 10.14 -43.81
C SER A 363 -10.27 8.83 -43.46
N GLU A 364 -9.34 8.85 -42.51
CA GLU A 364 -8.46 7.74 -42.15
C GLU A 364 -8.92 6.94 -40.92
N TRP A 365 -9.78 7.50 -40.08
CA TRP A 365 -10.20 6.89 -38.81
C TRP A 365 -11.72 6.70 -38.72
N VAL A 366 -12.16 5.74 -37.90
CA VAL A 366 -13.56 5.43 -37.63
C VAL A 366 -13.79 5.13 -36.15
N GLN A 367 -15.01 5.38 -35.66
CA GLN A 367 -15.45 5.03 -34.31
C GLN A 367 -16.17 3.69 -34.32
N LEU A 368 -15.96 2.88 -33.28
CA LEU A 368 -16.55 1.56 -33.13
C LEU A 368 -17.21 1.46 -31.75
N LEU A 369 -18.44 0.95 -31.71
CA LEU A 369 -19.09 0.61 -30.44
C LEU A 369 -18.48 -0.69 -29.89
N ARG A 370 -18.02 -0.64 -28.64
CA ARG A 370 -17.57 -1.81 -27.87
C ARG A 370 -18.75 -2.75 -27.62
N ARG A 371 -18.48 -4.05 -27.58
CA ARG A 371 -19.46 -5.02 -27.11
C ARG A 371 -19.64 -4.90 -25.59
N PRO A 372 -20.77 -5.35 -25.01
CA PRO A 372 -21.02 -5.25 -23.57
C PRO A 372 -19.93 -5.89 -22.68
N ASP A 373 -19.28 -6.95 -23.16
CA ASP A 373 -18.15 -7.62 -22.51
C ASP A 373 -16.80 -6.90 -22.71
N GLU A 374 -16.74 -5.91 -23.61
CA GLU A 374 -15.55 -5.11 -23.93
C GLU A 374 -15.59 -3.67 -23.35
N TYR A 375 -16.60 -3.36 -22.53
CA TYR A 375 -16.78 -2.03 -21.95
C TYR A 375 -15.56 -1.60 -21.14
N GLY A 376 -15.11 -0.38 -21.41
CA GLY A 376 -13.90 0.17 -20.84
C GLY A 376 -14.08 0.68 -19.42
N ALA A 377 -13.30 0.19 -18.46
CA ALA A 377 -13.18 0.85 -17.17
C ALA A 377 -12.30 2.11 -17.33
N VAL A 378 -12.92 3.29 -17.33
CA VAL A 378 -12.19 4.56 -17.54
C VAL A 378 -11.45 4.94 -16.27
N SER A 379 -10.13 5.09 -16.38
CA SER A 379 -9.28 5.57 -15.29
C SER A 379 -8.42 6.73 -15.75
N LEU A 380 -8.15 7.66 -14.85
CA LEU A 380 -7.07 8.61 -15.05
C LEU A 380 -5.74 7.86 -14.95
N ASP A 381 -4.85 8.14 -15.88
CA ASP A 381 -3.49 7.63 -15.86
C ASP A 381 -2.73 8.21 -14.67
N ARG A 382 -1.94 7.38 -13.98
CA ARG A 382 -1.17 7.79 -12.80
C ARG A 382 0.16 8.44 -13.17
N TYR A 383 0.56 8.40 -14.44
CA TYR A 383 1.79 9.03 -14.93
C TYR A 383 1.59 10.51 -15.24
N LEU A 384 2.52 11.35 -14.79
CA LEU A 384 2.52 12.81 -15.04
C LEU A 384 3.06 13.20 -16.44
N SER A 385 3.72 12.28 -17.16
CA SER A 385 4.20 12.48 -18.54
C SER A 385 4.46 11.12 -19.21
N MET A 386 4.24 11.03 -20.52
CA MET A 386 4.63 9.90 -21.38
C MET A 386 5.87 10.25 -22.21
N ASP A 387 6.93 10.80 -21.61
CA ASP A 387 8.26 10.92 -22.25
C ASP A 387 8.99 9.57 -22.19
N PHE A 388 8.31 8.57 -22.73
CA PHE A 388 8.78 7.23 -22.86
C PHE A 388 9.01 6.98 -24.35
N ASN A 389 10.26 6.97 -24.80
CA ASN A 389 10.65 6.06 -25.87
C ASN A 389 10.59 4.65 -25.26
N ILE A 390 9.38 4.18 -25.00
CA ILE A 390 9.11 2.77 -24.70
C ILE A 390 8.94 2.15 -26.08
N ASP A 391 9.99 1.47 -26.53
CA ASP A 391 9.88 0.50 -27.59
C ASP A 391 8.78 -0.50 -27.20
N LYS A 392 7.97 -0.92 -28.18
CA LYS A 392 6.71 -1.67 -28.00
C LYS A 392 6.81 -2.98 -27.19
N GLU A 393 8.00 -3.40 -26.77
CA GLU A 393 8.22 -4.58 -25.95
C GLU A 393 7.80 -4.39 -24.47
N ASP A 394 7.84 -3.17 -23.92
CA ASP A 394 7.47 -2.96 -22.50
C ASP A 394 5.96 -2.76 -22.26
N GLU A 395 5.15 -2.53 -23.31
CA GLU A 395 3.67 -2.56 -23.20
C GLU A 395 3.13 -3.98 -22.91
N GLU A 396 3.89 -5.03 -23.24
CA GLU A 396 3.60 -6.40 -22.80
C GLU A 396 4.15 -6.70 -21.40
N ALA A 397 5.28 -6.11 -21.02
CA ALA A 397 5.84 -6.25 -19.67
C ALA A 397 4.97 -5.58 -18.59
N GLY A 398 4.38 -4.41 -18.88
CA GLY A 398 3.44 -3.74 -17.96
C GLY A 398 2.15 -4.52 -17.70
N ARG A 399 1.76 -5.41 -18.63
CA ARG A 399 0.61 -6.33 -18.47
C ARG A 399 0.91 -7.51 -17.53
N HIS A 400 2.19 -7.82 -17.28
CA HIS A 400 2.60 -8.90 -16.39
C HIS A 400 2.70 -8.51 -14.91
N TYR A 401 2.72 -7.21 -14.58
CA TYR A 401 2.85 -6.70 -13.20
C TYR A 401 1.51 -6.37 -12.51
N GLN A 402 0.37 -6.74 -13.10
CA GLN A 402 -0.97 -6.56 -12.51
C GLN A 402 -1.64 -7.90 -12.12
N ARG A 403 -0.87 -8.84 -11.57
CA ARG A 403 -1.42 -9.99 -10.82
C ARG A 403 -1.15 -9.87 -9.34
#